data_AF-A0A1J4T4D9-F1
#
_entry.id   AF-A0A1J4T4D9-F1
#
_cell.length_a   1.000
_cell.length_b   1.000
_cell.length_c   1.000
_cell.angle_alpha   90.00
_cell.angle_beta   90.00
_cell.angle_gamma   90.00
#
_symmetry.space_group_name_H-M   'P 1'
#
loop_
_entity.id
_entity.type
_entity.pdbx_description
1 polymer ?
#
loop_
_entity_poly.entity_id
_entity_poly.type
_entity_poly.pdbx_seq_one_letter_code
_entity_poly.pdbx_strand_id
1 'polypeptide(L)'
;MSNLLSLKFWFNLRPVSLLPIYKNTLIVFVILIFIAYLLVLIINKRNKKNLYSRFWKNLNAFCLANAIISLILLFFNHERISFFSARFWFLVWGIEMIIWLVFIIKKLKEIPKLREQLVKEKEYNKYIP
;
A
#
# COMPACT_ATOMS: atom_id res chain seq x y z
N MET A 1 -28.02 2.84 16.09
CA MET A 1 -26.57 2.86 15.82
C MET A 1 -26.03 1.47 16.10
N SER A 2 -25.64 0.72 15.08
CA SER A 2 -25.07 -0.61 15.27
C SER A 2 -23.66 -0.50 15.85
N ASN A 3 -23.36 -1.32 16.86
CA ASN A 3 -22.05 -1.38 17.49
C ASN A 3 -20.97 -1.66 16.42
N LEU A 4 -20.01 -0.74 16.29
CA LEU A 4 -18.85 -0.86 15.37
C LEU A 4 -18.00 -2.10 15.67
N LEU A 5 -18.07 -2.61 16.90
CA LEU A 5 -17.39 -3.83 17.33
C LEU A 5 -18.20 -5.11 17.07
N SER A 6 -19.44 -5.02 16.59
CA SER A 6 -20.22 -6.22 16.31
C SER A 6 -19.75 -6.89 15.02
N LEU A 7 -19.48 -8.20 15.09
CA LEU A 7 -19.16 -9.00 13.90
C LEU A 7 -20.25 -8.89 12.83
N LYS A 8 -21.52 -8.80 13.24
CA LYS A 8 -22.66 -8.56 12.33
C LYS A 8 -22.54 -7.27 11.51
N PHE A 9 -21.86 -6.24 12.02
CA PHE A 9 -21.64 -5.00 11.27
C PHE A 9 -20.66 -5.20 10.10
N TRP A 10 -19.61 -5.99 10.31
CA TRP A 10 -18.53 -6.21 9.33
C TRP A 10 -18.89 -7.27 8.29
N PHE A 11 -19.57 -8.34 8.72
CA PHE A 11 -19.92 -9.49 7.88
C PHE A 11 -21.35 -9.43 7.30
N ASN A 12 -21.99 -8.25 7.29
CA ASN A 12 -23.29 -8.10 6.65
C ASN A 12 -23.14 -8.12 5.12
N LEU A 13 -23.74 -9.14 4.49
CA LEU A 13 -23.77 -9.35 3.03
C LEU A 13 -24.75 -8.42 2.29
N ARG A 14 -25.64 -7.73 3.03
CA ARG A 14 -26.51 -6.68 2.49
C ARG A 14 -26.34 -5.43 3.34
N PRO A 15 -25.17 -4.77 3.28
CA PRO A 15 -24.97 -3.56 4.04
C PRO A 15 -25.94 -2.50 3.54
N VAL A 16 -26.61 -1.81 4.46
CA VAL A 16 -27.29 -0.55 4.16
C VAL A 16 -26.27 0.39 3.52
N SER A 17 -26.73 1.14 2.51
CA SER A 17 -25.92 2.12 1.78
C SER A 17 -25.01 2.89 2.74
N LEU A 18 -23.73 3.01 2.39
CA LEU A 18 -22.80 3.82 3.16
C LEU A 18 -23.37 5.24 3.27
N LEU A 19 -23.30 5.82 4.48
CA LEU A 19 -23.63 7.24 4.63
C LEU A 19 -22.73 8.06 3.69
N PRO A 20 -23.24 9.18 3.14
CA PRO A 20 -22.49 10.02 2.20
C PRO A 20 -21.10 10.41 2.71
N ILE A 21 -20.97 10.62 4.03
CA ILE A 21 -19.70 10.91 4.70
C ILE A 21 -18.66 9.81 4.45
N TYR A 22 -18.99 8.54 4.69
CA TYR A 22 -18.04 7.43 4.53
C TYR A 22 -17.67 7.20 3.07
N LYS A 23 -18.62 7.39 2.15
CA LYS A 23 -18.37 7.32 0.71
C LYS A 23 -17.37 8.42 0.28
N ASN A 24 -17.58 9.65 0.73
CA ASN A 24 -16.70 10.78 0.41
C ASN A 24 -15.31 10.58 1.01
N THR A 25 -15.20 10.07 2.25
CA THR A 25 -13.91 9.73 2.85
C THR A 25 -13.15 8.68 2.04
N LEU A 26 -13.84 7.64 1.55
CA LEU A 26 -13.23 6.63 0.68
C LEU A 26 -12.72 7.23 -0.64
N ILE A 27 -13.51 8.09 -1.28
CA ILE A 27 -13.10 8.77 -2.52
C ILE A 27 -11.85 9.63 -2.27
N VAL A 28 -11.84 10.43 -1.21
CA VAL A 28 -10.68 11.25 -0.84
C VAL A 28 -9.45 10.38 -0.56
N PHE A 29 -9.63 9.25 0.13
CA PHE A 29 -8.55 8.32 0.41
C PHE A 29 -7.94 7.71 -0.86
N VAL A 30 -8.78 7.29 -1.82
CA VAL A 30 -8.35 6.79 -3.14
C VAL A 30 -7.54 7.86 -3.88
N ILE A 31 -8.04 9.10 -3.92
CA ILE A 31 -7.35 10.23 -4.56
C ILE A 31 -5.98 10.45 -3.91
N LEU A 32 -5.91 10.42 -2.58
CA LEU A 32 -4.67 10.62 -1.84
C LEU A 32 -3.63 9.52 -2.12
N ILE A 33 -4.06 8.26 -2.15
CA ILE A 33 -3.19 7.13 -2.55
C ILE A 33 -2.69 7.30 -3.99
N PHE A 34 -3.55 7.74 -4.89
CA PHE A 34 -3.17 7.97 -6.29
C PHE A 34 -2.15 9.10 -6.43
N ILE A 35 -2.32 10.21 -5.70
CA ILE A 35 -1.33 11.30 -5.66
C ILE A 35 0.00 10.78 -5.08
N ALA A 36 -0.04 10.01 -3.99
CA ALA A 36 1.16 9.41 -3.40
C ALA A 36 1.90 8.50 -4.41
N TYR A 37 1.17 7.69 -5.17
CA TYR A 37 1.72 6.89 -6.26
C TYR A 37 2.45 7.75 -7.30
N LEU A 38 1.82 8.84 -7.78
CA LEU A 38 2.43 9.73 -8.77
C LEU A 38 3.73 10.38 -8.24
N LEU A 39 3.72 10.83 -6.99
CA LEU A 39 4.92 11.40 -6.35
C LEU A 39 6.05 10.37 -6.27
N VAL A 40 5.75 9.16 -5.80
CA VAL A 40 6.73 8.06 -5.70
C VAL A 40 7.26 7.67 -7.08
N LEU A 41 6.42 7.65 -8.11
CA LEU A 41 6.83 7.36 -9.49
C LEU A 41 7.83 8.39 -10.02
N ILE A 42 7.57 9.69 -9.80
CA ILE A 42 8.47 10.78 -10.19
C ILE A 42 9.82 10.65 -9.48
N ILE A 43 9.80 10.40 -8.16
CA ILE A 43 11.01 10.24 -7.35
C ILE A 43 11.81 9.01 -7.81
N ASN A 44 11.14 7.89 -8.07
CA ASN A 44 11.77 6.66 -8.54
C ASN A 44 12.45 6.84 -9.91
N LYS A 45 11.82 7.57 -10.84
CA LYS A 45 12.42 7.89 -12.14
C LYS A 45 13.72 8.69 -12.00
N ARG A 46 13.76 9.65 -11.05
CA ARG A 46 14.95 10.48 -10.78
C ARG A 46 16.07 9.69 -10.08
N ASN A 47 15.72 8.76 -9.19
CA ASN A 47 16.68 8.06 -8.32
C ASN A 47 17.09 6.65 -8.79
N LYS A 48 16.94 6.32 -10.08
CA LYS A 48 17.21 4.97 -10.62
C LYS A 48 18.61 4.39 -10.28
N LYS A 49 19.62 5.24 -10.07
CA LYS A 49 21.01 4.81 -9.76
C LYS A 49 21.33 4.76 -8.26
N ASN A 50 20.42 5.18 -7.38
CA ASN A 50 20.68 5.21 -5.94
C ASN A 50 20.51 3.82 -5.31
N LEU A 51 21.23 3.57 -4.21
CA LEU A 51 21.07 2.35 -3.38
C LEU A 51 19.62 2.16 -2.89
N TYR A 52 18.88 3.26 -2.75
CA TYR A 52 17.48 3.28 -2.38
C TYR A 52 16.50 3.01 -3.55
N SER A 53 16.99 2.83 -4.78
CA SER A 53 16.13 2.57 -5.96
C SER A 53 15.22 1.35 -5.77
N ARG A 54 15.73 0.30 -5.09
CA ARG A 54 14.94 -0.89 -4.77
C ARG A 54 13.83 -0.60 -3.77
N PHE A 55 14.06 0.28 -2.80
CA PHE A 55 13.04 0.74 -1.86
C PHE A 55 11.95 1.54 -2.59
N TRP A 56 12.34 2.53 -3.40
CA TRP A 56 11.40 3.33 -4.18
C TRP A 56 10.58 2.49 -5.16
N LYS A 57 11.18 1.46 -5.79
CA LYS A 57 10.45 0.52 -6.66
C LYS A 57 9.40 -0.28 -5.87
N ASN A 58 9.74 -0.78 -4.68
CA ASN A 58 8.80 -1.52 -3.84
C ASN A 58 7.68 -0.60 -3.32
N LEU A 59 8.01 0.62 -2.90
CA LEU A 59 7.03 1.62 -2.47
C LEU A 59 6.09 2.01 -3.61
N ASN A 60 6.61 2.15 -4.84
CA ASN A 60 5.80 2.42 -6.02
C ASN A 60 4.81 1.28 -6.30
N ALA A 61 5.27 0.03 -6.21
CA ALA A 61 4.43 -1.15 -6.37
C ALA A 61 3.33 -1.22 -5.28
N PHE A 62 3.69 -0.90 -4.04
CA PHE A 62 2.74 -0.81 -2.93
C PHE A 62 1.66 0.25 -3.18
N CYS A 63 2.03 1.48 -3.56
CA CYS A 63 1.05 2.53 -3.85
C CYS A 63 0.17 2.16 -5.06
N LEU A 64 0.73 1.58 -6.11
CA LEU A 64 -0.02 1.16 -7.29
C LEU A 64 -1.05 0.06 -6.97
N ALA A 65 -0.62 -0.99 -6.27
CA ALA A 65 -1.50 -2.09 -5.88
C ALA A 65 -2.66 -1.58 -5.01
N ASN A 66 -2.37 -0.72 -4.03
CA ASN A 66 -3.39 -0.13 -3.18
C ASN A 66 -4.33 0.82 -3.93
N ALA A 67 -3.82 1.58 -4.91
CA ALA A 67 -4.67 2.40 -5.78
C ALA A 67 -5.65 1.54 -6.59
N ILE A 68 -5.17 0.42 -7.14
CA ILE A 68 -6.00 -0.51 -7.91
C ILE A 68 -7.04 -1.19 -7.01
N ILE A 69 -6.63 -1.74 -5.86
CA ILE A 69 -7.54 -2.41 -4.92
C ILE A 69 -8.61 -1.43 -4.42
N SER A 70 -8.22 -0.21 -4.06
CA SER A 70 -9.17 0.80 -3.57
C SER A 70 -10.17 1.25 -4.64
N LEU A 71 -9.75 1.35 -5.91
CA LEU A 71 -10.66 1.57 -7.05
C LEU A 71 -11.64 0.41 -7.23
N ILE A 72 -11.16 -0.83 -7.15
CA ILE A 72 -12.00 -2.04 -7.25
C ILE A 72 -13.04 -2.07 -6.12
N LEU A 73 -12.62 -1.78 -4.89
CA LEU A 73 -13.52 -1.71 -3.73
C LEU A 73 -14.57 -0.61 -3.89
N LEU A 74 -14.18 0.55 -4.42
CA LEU A 74 -15.09 1.65 -4.69
C LEU A 74 -16.12 1.25 -5.77
N PHE A 75 -15.65 0.58 -6.84
CA PHE A 75 -16.51 0.07 -7.90
C PHE A 75 -17.54 -0.95 -7.36
N PHE A 76 -17.10 -1.95 -6.60
CA PHE A 76 -18.00 -2.94 -6.00
C PHE A 76 -18.99 -2.33 -5.00
N ASN A 77 -18.58 -1.28 -4.29
CA ASN A 77 -19.48 -0.53 -3.43
C ASN A 77 -20.54 0.23 -4.25
N HIS A 78 -20.16 0.81 -5.39
CA HIS A 78 -21.06 1.51 -6.28
C HIS A 78 -22.09 0.58 -6.92
N GLU A 79 -21.64 -0.56 -7.44
CA GLU A 79 -22.48 -1.60 -8.07
C GLU A 79 -23.30 -2.43 -7.05
N ARG A 80 -23.10 -2.19 -5.74
CA ARG A 80 -23.78 -2.89 -4.63
C ARG A 80 -23.76 -4.41 -4.74
N ILE A 81 -22.67 -4.98 -5.25
CA ILE A 81 -22.52 -6.44 -5.36
C ILE A 81 -22.50 -7.02 -3.95
N SER A 82 -23.49 -7.87 -3.61
CA SER A 82 -23.77 -8.26 -2.21
C SER A 82 -22.54 -8.83 -1.47
N PHE A 83 -21.74 -9.68 -2.12
CA PHE A 83 -20.57 -10.28 -1.47
C PHE A 83 -19.35 -9.34 -1.42
N PHE A 84 -19.10 -8.59 -2.49
CA PHE A 84 -17.91 -7.74 -2.62
C PHE A 84 -18.07 -6.32 -2.04
N SER A 85 -19.29 -5.89 -1.78
CA SER A 85 -19.58 -4.63 -1.08
C SER A 85 -19.53 -4.75 0.45
N ALA A 86 -19.35 -5.97 0.96
CA ALA A 86 -19.30 -6.23 2.38
C ALA A 86 -18.10 -5.51 3.04
N ARG A 87 -18.34 -4.98 4.24
CA ARG A 87 -17.37 -4.10 4.93
C ARG A 87 -16.11 -4.82 5.38
N PHE A 88 -16.14 -6.16 5.46
CA PHE A 88 -14.98 -6.98 5.81
C PHE A 88 -13.80 -6.77 4.86
N TRP A 89 -14.04 -6.48 3.57
CA TRP A 89 -12.97 -6.26 2.60
C TRP A 89 -12.08 -5.08 2.96
N PHE A 90 -12.62 -4.04 3.60
CA PHE A 90 -11.83 -2.91 4.10
C PHE A 90 -10.90 -3.31 5.24
N LEU A 91 -11.31 -4.25 6.11
CA LEU A 91 -10.44 -4.76 7.17
C LEU A 91 -9.32 -5.62 6.59
N VAL A 92 -9.66 -6.55 5.68
CA VAL A 92 -8.68 -7.42 5.02
C VAL A 92 -7.65 -6.58 4.28
N TRP A 93 -8.11 -5.59 3.51
CA TRP A 93 -7.24 -4.67 2.80
C TRP A 93 -6.36 -3.84 3.76
N GLY A 94 -6.91 -3.36 4.87
CA GLY A 94 -6.15 -2.65 5.90
C GLY A 94 -5.04 -3.50 6.51
N ILE A 95 -5.32 -4.77 6.82
CA ILE A 95 -4.34 -5.72 7.37
C ILE A 95 -3.24 -6.01 6.34
N GLU A 96 -3.62 -6.25 5.08
CA GLU A 96 -2.67 -6.45 3.98
C GLU A 96 -1.71 -5.27 3.84
N MET A 97 -2.24 -4.05 3.85
CA MET A 97 -1.44 -2.82 3.81
C MET A 97 -0.41 -2.77 4.94
N ILE A 98 -0.83 -3.06 6.17
CA ILE A 98 0.04 -3.02 7.35
C ILE A 98 1.17 -4.05 7.22
N ILE A 99 0.84 -5.30 6.90
CA ILE A 99 1.82 -6.39 6.75
C ILE A 99 2.85 -6.01 5.68
N TRP A 100 2.40 -5.54 4.53
CA TRP A 100 3.29 -5.20 3.43
C TRP A 100 4.16 -3.98 3.74
N LEU A 101 3.60 -2.97 4.42
CA LEU A 101 4.35 -1.80 4.88
C LEU A 101 5.47 -2.20 5.85
N VAL A 102 5.21 -3.14 6.77
CA VAL A 102 6.24 -3.68 7.68
C VAL A 102 7.38 -4.34 6.91
N PHE A 103 7.09 -5.13 5.87
CA PHE A 103 8.14 -5.72 5.03
C PHE A 103 8.97 -4.67 4.28
N ILE A 104 8.35 -3.58 3.81
CA ILE A 104 9.05 -2.47 3.14
C ILE A 104 9.98 -1.75 4.12
N ILE A 105 9.51 -1.47 5.34
CA ILE A 105 10.31 -0.82 6.39
C ILE A 105 11.47 -1.72 6.85
N LYS A 106 11.24 -3.03 7.01
CA LYS A 106 12.31 -3.99 7.34
C LYS A 106 13.42 -3.96 6.28
N LYS A 107 13.05 -4.01 5.00
CA LYS A 107 14.01 -3.92 3.88
C LYS A 107 14.79 -2.59 3.88
N LEU A 108 14.14 -1.47 4.24
CA LEU A 108 14.81 -0.18 4.35
C LEU A 108 15.92 -0.18 5.42
N LYS A 109 15.68 -0.84 6.58
CA LYS A 109 16.67 -0.96 7.66
C LYS A 109 17.86 -1.86 7.30
N GLU A 110 17.72 -2.74 6.31
CA GLU A 110 18.81 -3.61 5.83
C GLU A 110 19.74 -2.93 4.81
N ILE A 111 19.29 -1.83 4.18
CA ILE A 111 20.08 -1.06 3.19
C ILE A 111 21.43 -0.55 3.73
N PRO A 112 21.54 0.02 4.96
CA PRO A 112 22.85 0.45 5.48
C PRO A 112 23.85 -0.70 5.60
N LYS A 113 23.41 -1.90 6.00
CA LYS A 113 24.27 -3.09 6.08
C LYS A 113 24.77 -3.53 4.70
N LEU A 114 23.90 -3.50 3.70
CA LEU A 114 24.26 -3.75 2.30
C LEU A 114 25.27 -2.73 1.76
N ARG A 115 25.18 -1.46 2.18
CA ARG A 115 26.14 -0.43 1.79
C ARG A 115 27.54 -0.73 2.34
N GLU A 116 27.65 -1.15 3.60
CA GLU A 116 28.94 -1.51 4.21
C GLU A 116 29.57 -2.73 3.54
N GLN A 117 28.77 -3.75 3.20
CA GLN A 117 29.24 -4.93 2.46
C GLN A 117 29.77 -4.55 1.07
N LEU A 118 29.05 -3.70 0.33
CA LEU A 118 29.48 -3.22 -0.98
C LEU A 118 30.77 -2.38 -0.94
N VAL A 119 30.99 -1.61 0.14
CA VAL A 119 32.25 -0.87 0.33
C VAL A 119 33.40 -1.84 0.60
N LYS A 120 33.20 -2.83 1.47
CA LYS A 120 34.21 -3.86 1.78
C LYS A 120 34.56 -4.73 0.56
N GLU A 121 33.58 -5.12 -0.25
CA GLU A 121 33.82 -5.85 -1.51
C GLU A 121 34.59 -4.99 -2.52
N LYS A 122 34.28 -3.70 -2.62
CA LYS A 122 35.03 -2.77 -3.49
C LYS A 122 36.46 -2.57 -3.03
N GLU A 123 36.69 -2.52 -1.72
CA GLU A 123 38.04 -2.48 -1.16
C GLU A 123 38.78 -3.79 -1.43
N TYR A 124 38.16 -4.94 -1.20
CA TYR A 124 38.76 -6.26 -1.47
C TYR A 124 39.11 -6.46 -2.95
N ASN A 125 38.19 -6.16 -3.87
CA ASN A 125 38.41 -6.25 -5.32
C ASN A 125 39.42 -5.21 -5.85
N LYS A 126 39.76 -4.18 -5.07
CA LYS A 126 40.83 -3.24 -5.43
C LYS A 126 42.22 -3.86 -5.26
N TYR A 127 42.35 -4.91 -4.44
CA TYR A 127 43.61 -5.57 -4.11
C TYR A 127 43.81 -6.91 -4.83
N ILE A 128 42.85 -7.35 -5.64
CA ILE A 128 42.97 -8.54 -6.47
C ILE A 128 43.00 -8.07 -7.93
N PRO A 129 44.16 -8.19 -8.63
CA PRO A 129 44.31 -7.80 -10.02
C PRO A 129 43.53 -8.69 -10.99
#